data_AF-A0AA43QQK4-F1
#
_entry.id   AF-A0AA43QQK4-F1
#
_cell.length_a   1.000
_cell.length_b   1.000
_cell.length_c   1.000
_cell.angle_alpha   90.00
_cell.angle_beta   90.00
_cell.angle_gamma   90.00
#
_symmetry.space_group_name_H-M   'P 1'
#
loop_
_entity.id
_entity.type
_entity.pdbx_description
1 polymer ?
#
loop_
_entity_poly.entity_id
_entity_poly.type
_entity_poly.pdbx_seq_one_letter_code
_entity_poly.pdbx_strand_id
1 'polypeptide(L)'
;MKTFTIWTVRASVLLSSLVIVPINALPQSDDVDPCLDNEATTLDGPTSDKSAGIGVEFETSAVLFSSPKCSESDTNQAKGKVVGNRQGTNWELTADTTNNIAGTLVAEYILDGTQIKIGDGTATAAAAAVSGDLMAWNPSADMDKNEWNIDGNNCNPWEVTKPSKGGSQDSLIWQTQVTAPLPFEAINDLLAAALSVPVSSPLLPSIRPGKNVVSVTKDFFQSKPNGISSDSVKADVLGFFSLVISYAKKATENDPPQYSDVSPKNTISIMPRTEFVTLYAQVKGALPGSDSLYNLVKVLACYKNDGDSVDIDSLFCDGTVEAPKPNAYIDGIGWCLQDSSNGDKDCLLVSDWIASIESGSSPDKLTTLDQLIDGQIGGLNTALENVVDTTRAVPLFEFRNLIGIKAADMSSKVDNAEQEIIKYHNQYKTAPEQQGKRKRNYGSVFGKRQAIPGCLITAAPAPAPTPTCSLQNEDPDQGITARGCVCGQTTLPLLTVAQVTNDAQSCAYTAIPTSGAANPITVETQTYTQNCQACTLVGGIADYPTCTRIAGCTPTPTTPPPSPNPPAPLCSAGFYGTDTSCGNNSIIVVARCQLVIEQQGKWGRYDETAEDVRHRFESEESKDLIVANFESL
;
A
#
# COMPACT_ATOMS: atom_id res chain seq x y z
N MET A 1 -27.84 83.75 -10.29
CA MET A 1 -26.53 84.05 -10.90
C MET A 1 -25.44 83.94 -9.84
N LYS A 2 -24.73 82.81 -9.81
CA LYS A 2 -23.40 82.62 -9.21
C LYS A 2 -22.84 81.34 -9.84
N THR A 3 -21.88 81.51 -10.73
CA THR A 3 -21.13 80.47 -11.44
C THR A 3 -20.15 79.81 -10.46
N PHE A 4 -20.17 78.47 -10.39
CA PHE A 4 -19.17 77.67 -9.71
C PHE A 4 -18.23 77.05 -10.76
N THR A 5 -16.95 77.37 -10.65
CA THR A 5 -15.87 76.86 -11.50
C THR A 5 -15.31 75.59 -10.88
N ILE A 6 -15.36 74.46 -11.59
CA ILE A 6 -14.73 73.19 -11.19
C ILE A 6 -13.39 73.09 -11.90
N TRP A 7 -12.31 72.93 -11.13
CA TRP A 7 -10.97 72.62 -11.61
C TRP A 7 -10.87 71.13 -11.96
N THR A 8 -10.41 70.83 -13.18
CA THR A 8 -10.10 69.48 -13.65
C THR A 8 -8.63 69.17 -13.35
N VAL A 9 -8.36 68.15 -12.54
CA VAL A 9 -7.03 67.57 -12.38
C VAL A 9 -6.88 66.44 -13.40
N ARG A 10 -5.94 66.59 -14.34
CA ARG A 10 -5.51 65.54 -15.27
C ARG A 10 -4.56 64.59 -14.55
N ALA A 11 -4.92 63.32 -14.42
CA ALA A 11 -3.99 62.25 -14.07
C ALA A 11 -3.51 61.57 -15.37
N SER A 12 -2.21 61.65 -15.63
CA SER A 12 -1.53 60.95 -16.71
C SER A 12 -1.28 59.51 -16.30
N VAL A 13 -1.81 58.54 -17.05
CA VAL A 13 -1.50 57.11 -16.91
C VAL A 13 -0.23 56.84 -17.73
N LEU A 14 0.85 56.49 -17.04
CA LEU A 14 2.06 55.92 -17.66
C LEU A 14 1.80 54.43 -17.92
N LEU A 15 1.78 54.04 -19.19
CA LEU A 15 1.86 52.64 -19.60
C LEU A 15 3.31 52.16 -19.43
N SER A 16 3.53 51.30 -18.44
CA SER A 16 4.76 50.53 -18.32
C SER A 16 4.67 49.29 -19.21
N SER A 17 5.59 49.19 -20.16
CA SER A 17 5.77 48.02 -21.02
C SER A 17 6.13 46.78 -20.20
N LEU A 18 5.28 45.75 -20.25
CA LEU A 18 5.55 44.43 -19.69
C LEU A 18 6.44 43.68 -20.68
N VAL A 19 7.72 43.48 -20.33
CA VAL A 19 8.62 42.57 -21.05
C VAL A 19 8.38 41.17 -20.47
N ILE A 20 7.75 40.31 -21.25
CA ILE A 20 7.63 38.89 -20.94
C ILE A 20 8.96 38.23 -21.30
N VAL A 21 9.74 37.82 -20.29
CA VAL A 21 10.90 36.95 -20.47
C VAL A 21 10.38 35.50 -20.44
N PRO A 22 10.63 34.67 -21.46
CA PRO A 22 10.30 33.26 -21.39
C PRO A 22 11.17 32.59 -20.32
N ILE A 23 10.53 31.97 -19.33
CA ILE A 23 11.18 31.10 -18.36
C ILE A 23 11.59 29.84 -19.12
N ASN A 24 12.86 29.75 -19.50
CA ASN A 24 13.43 28.46 -19.89
C ASN A 24 13.50 27.60 -18.63
N ALA A 25 12.86 26.43 -18.69
CA ALA A 25 12.97 25.39 -17.68
C ALA A 25 14.47 25.12 -17.42
N LEU A 26 14.86 25.24 -16.16
CA LEU A 26 16.16 24.75 -15.70
C LEU A 26 16.18 23.23 -15.89
N PRO A 27 17.30 22.64 -16.35
CA PRO A 27 17.44 21.19 -16.38
C PRO A 27 17.34 20.68 -14.95
N GLN A 28 16.34 19.83 -14.68
CA GLN A 28 16.35 18.98 -13.49
C GLN A 28 17.60 18.12 -13.57
N SER A 29 18.44 18.18 -12.54
CA SER A 29 19.53 17.23 -12.35
C SER A 29 18.91 15.89 -11.96
N ASP A 30 19.15 14.87 -12.78
CA ASP A 30 18.88 13.46 -12.47
C ASP A 30 19.86 12.94 -11.38
N ASP A 31 19.91 13.61 -10.24
CA ASP A 31 20.50 13.04 -9.03
C ASP A 31 19.45 12.10 -8.44
N VAL A 32 19.46 10.87 -8.93
CA VAL A 32 18.73 9.74 -8.34
C VAL A 32 19.32 9.56 -6.94
N ASP A 33 18.60 9.99 -5.91
CA ASP A 33 18.97 9.75 -4.51
C ASP A 33 18.84 8.24 -4.25
N PRO A 34 19.96 7.50 -4.05
CA PRO A 34 19.93 6.06 -3.81
C PRO A 34 19.31 5.70 -2.45
N CYS A 35 18.86 6.67 -1.65
CA CYS A 35 18.20 6.44 -0.37
C CYS A 35 16.69 6.23 -0.47
N LEU A 36 16.07 6.32 -1.66
CA LEU A 36 14.62 6.20 -1.83
C LEU A 36 14.17 4.86 -2.44
N ASP A 37 15.09 3.99 -2.87
CA ASP A 37 14.78 2.61 -3.33
C ASP A 37 14.66 1.61 -2.14
N ASN A 38 14.30 2.09 -0.95
CA ASN A 38 14.45 1.35 0.31
C ASN A 38 13.41 0.24 0.56
N GLU A 39 12.43 0.05 -0.31
CA GLU A 39 11.71 -1.22 -0.34
C GLU A 39 12.53 -2.22 -1.15
N ALA A 40 13.68 -2.65 -0.59
CA ALA A 40 14.32 -3.89 -1.02
C ALA A 40 13.21 -4.95 -1.12
N THR A 41 13.05 -5.58 -2.28
CA THR A 41 11.97 -6.55 -2.61
C THR A 41 11.40 -7.18 -1.35
N THR A 42 10.29 -6.63 -0.85
CA THR A 42 9.79 -7.05 0.45
C THR A 42 9.27 -8.47 0.29
N LEU A 43 9.64 -9.36 1.22
CA LEU A 43 9.24 -10.77 1.14
C LEU A 43 7.72 -10.91 1.24
N ASP A 44 7.02 -9.94 1.82
CA ASP A 44 5.56 -9.87 1.85
C ASP A 44 4.94 -9.27 0.57
N GLY A 45 5.75 -9.00 -0.45
CA GLY A 45 5.38 -8.41 -1.72
C GLY A 45 4.57 -9.32 -2.66
N PRO A 46 4.28 -8.85 -3.89
CA PRO A 46 3.41 -9.57 -4.81
C PRO A 46 4.13 -10.77 -5.42
N THR A 47 3.36 -11.79 -5.73
CA THR A 47 3.81 -12.95 -6.47
C THR A 47 4.09 -12.60 -7.93
N SER A 48 5.18 -13.17 -8.46
CA SER A 48 5.60 -12.93 -9.85
C SER A 48 4.62 -13.50 -10.89
N ASP A 49 3.86 -14.54 -10.53
CA ASP A 49 2.87 -15.19 -11.39
C ASP A 49 1.45 -14.60 -11.24
N LYS A 50 1.29 -13.55 -10.41
CA LYS A 50 0.01 -12.90 -10.10
C LYS A 50 -1.02 -13.84 -9.48
N SER A 51 -0.61 -14.99 -8.97
CA SER A 51 -1.51 -15.81 -8.16
C SER A 51 -1.71 -15.15 -6.80
N ALA A 52 -2.72 -15.57 -6.05
CA ALA A 52 -3.00 -14.95 -4.77
C ALA A 52 -1.93 -15.33 -3.74
N GLY A 53 -1.09 -14.38 -3.33
CA GLY A 53 -0.07 -14.53 -2.28
C GLY A 53 -0.58 -14.12 -0.90
N ILE A 54 0.11 -14.56 0.16
CA ILE A 54 -0.09 -14.05 1.52
C ILE A 54 1.25 -13.89 2.24
N GLY A 55 1.60 -12.63 2.53
CA GLY A 55 2.71 -12.26 3.39
C GLY A 55 2.24 -12.02 4.82
N VAL A 56 3.09 -12.32 5.79
CA VAL A 56 2.81 -12.05 7.21
C VAL A 56 4.07 -11.58 7.89
N GLU A 57 3.97 -10.48 8.63
CA GLU A 57 5.05 -9.99 9.48
C GLU A 57 4.71 -10.24 10.95
N PHE A 58 5.71 -10.67 11.70
CA PHE A 58 5.70 -10.70 13.15
C PHE A 58 6.81 -9.78 13.67
N GLU A 59 6.44 -8.64 14.23
CA GLU A 59 7.39 -7.64 14.74
C GLU A 59 7.39 -7.61 16.27
N THR A 60 8.55 -7.44 16.92
CA THR A 60 8.59 -7.20 18.37
C THR A 60 9.69 -6.25 18.81
N SER A 61 9.30 -5.21 19.55
CA SER A 61 10.23 -4.33 20.26
C SER A 61 10.80 -4.96 21.54
N ALA A 62 10.37 -6.19 21.89
CA ALA A 62 10.86 -6.93 23.05
C ALA A 62 12.18 -7.65 22.78
N VAL A 63 12.56 -7.81 21.50
CA VAL A 63 13.86 -8.33 21.09
C VAL A 63 14.64 -7.20 20.42
N LEU A 64 15.65 -6.68 21.11
CA LEU A 64 16.43 -5.54 20.65
C LEU A 64 17.85 -5.95 20.32
N PHE A 65 18.32 -5.57 19.15
CA PHE A 65 19.74 -5.62 18.79
C PHE A 65 20.39 -4.26 19.05
N SER A 66 21.65 -4.26 19.45
CA SER A 66 22.43 -3.04 19.63
C SER A 66 23.80 -3.14 18.98
N SER A 67 24.18 -2.06 18.30
CA SER A 67 25.54 -1.78 17.84
C SER A 67 25.82 -0.29 18.10
N PRO A 68 26.28 0.09 19.32
CA PRO A 68 26.31 1.49 19.78
C PRO A 68 27.19 2.46 18.96
N LYS A 69 28.03 1.94 18.06
CA LYS A 69 28.88 2.73 17.17
C LYS A 69 28.30 2.90 15.78
N CYS A 70 27.18 2.26 15.49
CA CYS A 70 26.53 2.32 14.20
C CYS A 70 25.92 3.71 13.97
N SER A 71 26.07 4.23 12.76
CA SER A 71 25.39 5.45 12.35
C SER A 71 23.90 5.16 12.10
N GLU A 72 23.06 6.20 12.04
CA GLU A 72 21.65 6.05 11.68
C GLU A 72 21.49 5.48 10.26
N SER A 73 22.25 6.01 9.28
CA SER A 73 22.24 5.51 7.90
C SER A 73 22.66 4.03 7.81
N ASP A 74 23.72 3.62 8.50
CA ASP A 74 24.14 2.21 8.52
C ASP A 74 23.16 1.32 9.31
N THR A 75 22.42 1.89 10.26
CA THR A 75 21.34 1.18 10.97
C THR A 75 20.16 0.96 10.02
N ASN A 76 19.76 1.97 9.26
CA ASN A 76 18.67 1.87 8.29
C ASN A 76 18.99 0.91 7.14
N GLN A 77 20.26 0.78 6.75
CA GLN A 77 20.70 -0.24 5.78
C GLN A 77 20.50 -1.69 6.27
N ALA A 78 20.32 -1.92 7.58
CA ALA A 78 20.04 -3.23 8.15
C ALA A 78 18.56 -3.64 8.00
N LYS A 79 17.65 -2.69 7.72
CA LYS A 79 16.22 -2.95 7.63
C LYS A 79 15.92 -3.98 6.54
N GLY A 80 15.07 -4.96 6.88
CA GLY A 80 14.68 -6.05 5.99
C GLY A 80 15.81 -7.01 5.63
N LYS A 81 16.97 -6.95 6.31
CA LYS A 81 18.09 -7.87 6.08
C LYS A 81 18.08 -9.01 7.08
N VAL A 82 18.46 -10.19 6.61
CA VAL A 82 18.47 -11.42 7.42
C VAL A 82 19.42 -11.30 8.61
N VAL A 83 18.95 -11.75 9.77
CA VAL A 83 19.74 -11.87 10.99
C VAL A 83 20.41 -13.23 11.05
N GLY A 84 21.74 -13.24 10.88
CA GLY A 84 22.56 -14.44 10.90
C GLY A 84 22.25 -15.36 9.73
N ASN A 85 21.89 -16.61 10.01
CA ASN A 85 21.37 -17.54 9.02
C ASN A 85 19.93 -17.98 9.37
N ARG A 86 19.18 -17.10 10.07
CA ARG A 86 17.85 -17.43 10.58
C ARG A 86 16.80 -17.24 9.49
N GLN A 87 16.74 -18.24 8.63
CA GLN A 87 15.80 -18.32 7.53
C GLN A 87 15.41 -19.78 7.31
N GLY A 88 14.25 -20.00 6.71
CA GLY A 88 13.78 -21.33 6.35
C GLY A 88 12.96 -21.31 5.08
N THR A 89 12.21 -22.38 4.84
CA THR A 89 11.28 -22.41 3.70
C THR A 89 10.17 -21.40 3.94
N ASN A 90 10.14 -20.36 3.10
CA ASN A 90 9.14 -19.30 3.07
C ASN A 90 9.09 -18.40 4.32
N TRP A 91 10.19 -18.27 5.06
CA TRP A 91 10.28 -17.30 6.15
C TRP A 91 11.72 -16.86 6.41
N GLU A 92 11.88 -15.63 6.89
CA GLU A 92 13.15 -15.05 7.29
C GLU A 92 12.99 -14.29 8.62
N LEU A 93 14.02 -14.33 9.48
CA LEU A 93 14.16 -13.34 10.56
C LEU A 93 14.99 -12.18 10.03
N THR A 94 14.36 -11.02 9.92
CA THR A 94 14.95 -9.77 9.49
C THR A 94 15.18 -8.84 10.69
N ALA A 95 16.04 -7.85 10.49
CA ALA A 95 16.10 -6.70 11.37
C ALA A 95 15.19 -5.59 10.86
N ASP A 96 14.50 -4.92 11.78
CA ASP A 96 13.71 -3.73 11.47
C ASP A 96 14.15 -2.54 12.35
N THR A 97 13.80 -1.33 11.93
CA THR A 97 14.14 -0.07 12.58
C THR A 97 12.89 0.56 13.18
N THR A 98 12.87 0.75 14.49
CA THR A 98 11.86 1.60 15.14
C THR A 98 12.45 2.98 15.45
N ASN A 99 11.77 4.03 14.97
CA ASN A 99 12.06 5.44 15.27
C ASN A 99 13.45 5.96 14.83
N ASN A 100 14.06 5.35 13.81
CA ASN A 100 15.36 5.78 13.26
C ASN A 100 16.46 5.97 14.33
N ILE A 101 16.48 5.09 15.36
CA ILE A 101 17.44 5.20 16.45
C ILE A 101 18.75 4.53 16.04
N ALA A 102 19.79 5.34 15.81
CA ALA A 102 21.14 4.86 15.50
C ALA A 102 21.61 3.76 16.47
N GLY A 103 22.10 2.65 15.91
CA GLY A 103 22.65 1.53 16.65
C GLY A 103 21.63 0.69 17.41
N THR A 104 20.34 0.79 17.07
CA THR A 104 19.26 -0.03 17.63
C THR A 104 18.39 -0.61 16.53
N LEU A 105 18.13 -1.92 16.61
CA LEU A 105 17.21 -2.63 15.71
C LEU A 105 16.26 -3.49 16.53
N VAL A 106 15.10 -3.81 15.97
CA VAL A 106 14.13 -4.78 16.49
C VAL A 106 14.12 -6.04 15.64
N ALA A 107 13.62 -7.14 16.21
CA ALA A 107 13.46 -8.39 15.48
C ALA A 107 12.11 -8.45 14.76
N GLU A 108 12.15 -8.93 13.52
CA GLU A 108 10.97 -9.13 12.69
C GLU A 108 11.08 -10.51 12.01
N TYR A 109 10.02 -11.31 12.05
CA TYR A 109 9.90 -12.47 11.17
C TYR A 109 8.96 -12.13 10.03
N ILE A 110 9.38 -12.41 8.79
CA ILE A 110 8.53 -12.23 7.61
C ILE A 110 8.26 -13.60 6.99
N LEU A 111 6.99 -13.88 6.70
CA LEU A 111 6.57 -14.99 5.84
C LEU A 111 6.52 -14.49 4.39
N ASP A 112 7.21 -15.21 3.50
CA ASP A 112 7.44 -14.79 2.11
C ASP A 112 6.17 -14.95 1.25
N GLY A 113 5.38 -13.87 1.19
CA GLY A 113 4.18 -13.73 0.37
C GLY A 113 4.43 -13.82 -1.13
N THR A 114 5.67 -13.63 -1.59
CA THR A 114 6.01 -13.83 -3.02
C THR A 114 5.98 -15.31 -3.40
N GLN A 115 6.18 -16.21 -2.44
CA GLN A 115 6.20 -17.67 -2.61
C GLN A 115 4.96 -18.37 -2.05
N ILE A 116 4.45 -17.92 -0.90
CA ILE A 116 3.32 -18.52 -0.20
C ILE A 116 2.02 -18.20 -0.95
N LYS A 117 1.25 -19.23 -1.30
CA LYS A 117 -0.03 -19.06 -2.00
C LYS A 117 -1.21 -19.26 -1.05
N ILE A 118 -2.23 -18.43 -1.19
CA ILE A 118 -3.46 -18.56 -0.41
C ILE A 118 -4.14 -19.91 -0.69
N GLY A 119 -4.40 -20.68 0.37
CA GLY A 119 -5.18 -21.92 0.34
C GLY A 119 -4.35 -23.20 0.21
N ASP A 120 -3.02 -23.12 0.11
CA ASP A 120 -2.16 -24.30 0.08
C ASP A 120 -1.67 -24.74 1.47
N GLY A 121 -1.95 -23.93 2.51
CA GLY A 121 -1.57 -24.19 3.90
C GLY A 121 -0.08 -23.94 4.21
N THR A 122 0.69 -23.41 3.26
CA THR A 122 2.12 -23.12 3.44
C THR A 122 2.35 -21.94 4.40
N ALA A 123 1.44 -20.97 4.45
CA ALA A 123 1.49 -19.86 5.41
C ALA A 123 1.49 -20.38 6.86
N THR A 124 0.53 -21.25 7.18
CA THR A 124 0.38 -21.87 8.50
C THR A 124 1.60 -22.72 8.87
N ALA A 125 2.17 -23.44 7.91
CA ALA A 125 3.39 -24.24 8.12
C ALA A 125 4.63 -23.35 8.35
N ALA A 126 4.78 -22.25 7.60
CA ALA A 126 5.86 -21.30 7.78
C ALA A 126 5.78 -20.60 9.14
N ALA A 127 4.57 -20.18 9.56
CA ALA A 127 4.33 -19.62 10.90
C ALA A 127 4.67 -20.62 12.03
N ALA A 128 4.37 -21.91 11.85
CA ALA A 128 4.78 -22.94 12.79
C ALA A 128 6.30 -23.13 12.85
N ALA A 129 6.98 -23.00 11.70
CA ALA A 129 8.45 -23.04 11.62
C ALA A 129 9.08 -21.83 12.32
N VAL A 130 8.55 -20.62 12.12
CA VAL A 130 8.95 -19.40 12.84
C VAL A 130 8.81 -19.58 14.35
N SER A 131 7.67 -20.09 14.82
CA SER A 131 7.45 -20.40 16.23
C SER A 131 8.52 -21.37 16.77
N GLY A 132 8.80 -22.45 16.03
CA GLY A 132 9.87 -23.40 16.37
C GLY A 132 11.26 -22.76 16.40
N ASP A 133 11.56 -21.89 15.44
CA ASP A 133 12.81 -21.15 15.35
C ASP A 133 13.01 -20.23 16.56
N LEU A 134 12.01 -19.41 16.89
CA LEU A 134 12.04 -18.53 18.06
C LEU A 134 12.25 -19.30 19.37
N MET A 135 11.55 -20.43 19.54
CA MET A 135 11.70 -21.28 20.71
C MET A 135 13.12 -21.86 20.84
N ALA A 136 13.75 -22.20 19.72
CA ALA A 136 15.12 -22.70 19.66
C ALA A 136 16.17 -21.59 19.80
N TRP A 137 15.89 -20.39 19.26
CA TRP A 137 16.74 -19.22 19.36
C TRP A 137 16.91 -18.79 20.81
N ASN A 138 15.77 -18.67 21.52
CA ASN A 138 15.70 -18.15 22.88
C ASN A 138 16.53 -16.85 23.03
N PRO A 139 16.18 -15.78 22.28
CA PRO A 139 16.98 -14.56 22.24
C PRO A 139 17.12 -13.99 23.65
N SER A 140 18.34 -13.66 24.06
CA SER A 140 18.58 -12.93 25.31
C SER A 140 19.97 -12.30 25.38
N ALA A 141 20.13 -11.28 26.23
CA ALA A 141 21.41 -10.64 26.47
C ALA A 141 22.44 -11.53 27.18
N ASP A 142 21.98 -12.54 27.92
CA ASP A 142 22.83 -13.50 28.64
C ASP A 142 23.10 -14.79 27.85
N MET A 143 22.71 -14.85 26.57
CA MET A 143 22.94 -16.03 25.74
C MET A 143 24.42 -16.21 25.38
N ASP A 144 24.85 -17.46 25.27
CA ASP A 144 26.18 -17.77 24.75
C ASP A 144 26.30 -17.33 23.29
N LYS A 145 27.41 -16.68 22.92
CA LYS A 145 27.69 -16.17 21.55
C LYS A 145 26.63 -15.17 21.07
N ASN A 146 26.37 -14.15 21.88
CA ASN A 146 25.45 -13.06 21.57
C ASN A 146 26.02 -12.05 20.55
N GLU A 147 26.53 -12.52 19.42
CA GLU A 147 27.06 -11.71 18.33
C GLU A 147 26.36 -12.17 17.03
N TRP A 148 25.59 -11.27 16.42
CA TRP A 148 24.75 -11.54 15.26
C TRP A 148 25.19 -10.68 14.09
N ASN A 149 25.47 -11.31 12.96
CA ASN A 149 25.69 -10.57 11.72
C ASN A 149 24.33 -10.33 11.05
N ILE A 150 24.08 -9.12 10.58
CA ILE A 150 22.98 -8.78 9.69
C ILE A 150 23.53 -8.72 8.28
N ASP A 151 22.85 -9.38 7.34
CA ASP A 151 23.34 -9.54 5.98
C ASP A 151 23.61 -8.20 5.29
N GLY A 152 24.82 -8.07 4.74
CA GLY A 152 25.27 -6.86 4.05
C GLY A 152 25.51 -5.64 4.94
N ASN A 153 25.39 -5.74 6.27
CA ASN A 153 25.49 -4.60 7.16
C ASN A 153 26.93 -4.27 7.62
N ASN A 154 27.28 -2.98 7.63
CA ASN A 154 28.62 -2.49 8.01
C ASN A 154 28.86 -2.43 9.53
N CYS A 155 27.80 -2.51 10.34
CA CYS A 155 27.88 -2.39 11.80
C CYS A 155 27.97 -3.73 12.54
N ASN A 156 28.20 -4.81 11.80
CA ASN A 156 28.37 -6.15 12.36
C ASN A 156 29.61 -6.26 13.27
N PRO A 157 29.53 -7.05 14.36
CA PRO A 157 28.35 -7.78 14.83
C PRO A 157 27.39 -6.89 15.67
N TRP A 158 26.15 -7.34 15.78
CA TRP A 158 25.10 -6.80 16.65
C TRP A 158 24.89 -7.70 17.87
N GLU A 159 24.53 -7.11 19.01
CA GLU A 159 24.27 -7.86 20.25
C GLU A 159 22.79 -7.79 20.63
N VAL A 160 22.17 -8.91 21.02
CA VAL A 160 20.82 -8.88 21.62
C VAL A 160 20.91 -8.27 23.01
N THR A 161 20.19 -7.18 23.26
CA THR A 161 20.17 -6.49 24.57
C THR A 161 18.86 -6.70 25.33
N LYS A 162 17.81 -7.12 24.63
CA LYS A 162 16.54 -7.57 25.22
C LYS A 162 16.06 -8.84 24.54
N PRO A 163 15.42 -9.75 25.31
CA PRO A 163 15.23 -9.71 26.77
C PRO A 163 16.55 -9.88 27.53
N SER A 164 16.64 -9.41 28.78
CA SER A 164 17.90 -9.47 29.55
C SER A 164 18.28 -10.87 30.01
N LYS A 165 17.33 -11.82 30.02
CA LYS A 165 17.53 -13.21 30.40
C LYS A 165 16.79 -14.13 29.45
N GLY A 166 17.37 -15.29 29.18
CA GLY A 166 16.69 -16.35 28.43
C GLY A 166 15.49 -16.92 29.18
N GLY A 167 14.66 -17.69 28.46
CA GLY A 167 13.48 -18.37 29.01
C GLY A 167 12.21 -17.53 28.98
N SER A 168 12.21 -16.37 28.31
CA SER A 168 11.04 -15.51 28.12
C SER A 168 10.45 -15.56 26.71
N GLN A 169 11.05 -16.34 25.80
CA GLN A 169 10.70 -16.36 24.39
C GLN A 169 9.24 -16.77 24.12
N ASP A 170 8.65 -17.58 24.99
CA ASP A 170 7.24 -17.97 24.96
C ASP A 170 6.27 -16.86 25.40
N SER A 171 6.78 -15.87 26.14
CA SER A 171 6.03 -14.74 26.69
C SER A 171 6.15 -13.46 25.85
N LEU A 172 7.08 -13.43 24.89
CA LEU A 172 7.24 -12.30 23.98
C LEU A 172 5.97 -12.12 23.15
N ILE A 173 5.53 -10.87 23.05
CA ILE A 173 4.39 -10.47 22.24
C ILE A 173 4.91 -9.95 20.90
N TRP A 174 4.38 -10.51 19.83
CA TRP A 174 4.70 -10.18 18.45
C TRP A 174 3.49 -9.54 17.80
N GLN A 175 3.63 -8.29 17.37
CA GLN A 175 2.62 -7.62 16.56
C GLN A 175 2.53 -8.32 15.21
N THR A 176 1.32 -8.48 14.68
CA THR A 176 1.10 -9.19 13.42
C THR A 176 0.59 -8.22 12.36
N GLN A 177 1.16 -8.31 11.17
CA GLN A 177 0.66 -7.65 9.95
C GLN A 177 0.44 -8.71 8.88
N VAL A 178 -0.57 -8.55 8.03
CA VAL A 178 -0.89 -9.52 6.96
C VAL A 178 -1.03 -8.77 5.65
N THR A 179 -0.26 -9.13 4.63
CA THR A 179 -0.35 -8.57 3.29
C THR A 179 -1.01 -9.59 2.35
N ALA A 180 -2.11 -9.21 1.70
CA ALA A 180 -2.84 -10.08 0.80
C ALA A 180 -3.65 -9.31 -0.26
N PRO A 181 -3.92 -9.91 -1.42
CA PRO A 181 -4.83 -9.34 -2.41
C PRO A 181 -6.28 -9.47 -1.94
N LEU A 182 -7.08 -8.41 -2.01
CA LEU A 182 -8.52 -8.50 -1.72
C LEU A 182 -9.34 -7.62 -2.67
N PRO A 183 -10.54 -8.06 -3.11
CA PRO A 183 -11.45 -7.21 -3.86
C PRO A 183 -12.01 -6.08 -2.98
N PHE A 184 -12.36 -4.93 -3.57
CA PHE A 184 -12.91 -3.79 -2.82
C PHE A 184 -14.18 -4.12 -2.04
N GLU A 185 -14.99 -5.06 -2.51
CA GLU A 185 -16.17 -5.53 -1.78
C GLU A 185 -15.78 -6.11 -0.41
N ALA A 186 -14.66 -6.84 -0.34
CA ALA A 186 -14.12 -7.35 0.92
C ALA A 186 -13.61 -6.21 1.82
N ILE A 187 -12.94 -5.20 1.24
CA ILE A 187 -12.50 -4.01 1.98
C ILE A 187 -13.69 -3.27 2.58
N ASN A 188 -14.81 -3.18 1.85
CA ASN A 188 -16.02 -2.58 2.39
C ASN A 188 -16.59 -3.37 3.58
N ASP A 189 -16.67 -4.70 3.44
CA ASP A 189 -17.13 -5.59 4.52
C ASP A 189 -16.24 -5.50 5.74
N LEU A 190 -14.91 -5.42 5.56
CA LEU A 190 -13.95 -5.26 6.65
C LEU A 190 -14.10 -3.91 7.34
N LEU A 191 -14.31 -2.81 6.62
CA LEU A 191 -14.56 -1.50 7.23
C LEU A 191 -15.91 -1.48 7.97
N ALA A 192 -16.94 -2.15 7.46
CA ALA A 192 -18.20 -2.32 8.18
C ALA A 192 -18.01 -3.15 9.47
N ALA A 193 -17.25 -4.25 9.38
CA ALA A 193 -16.93 -5.10 10.52
C ALA A 193 -16.10 -4.36 11.58
N ALA A 194 -15.17 -3.49 11.17
CA ALA A 194 -14.37 -2.65 12.06
C ALA A 194 -15.26 -1.71 12.88
N LEU A 195 -16.37 -1.22 12.32
CA LEU A 195 -17.31 -0.32 12.98
C LEU A 195 -18.33 -1.05 13.88
N SER A 196 -18.41 -2.38 13.80
CA SER A 196 -19.28 -3.22 14.62
C SER A 196 -18.64 -3.56 15.97
N VAL A 197 -19.46 -3.87 16.98
CA VAL A 197 -18.98 -4.30 18.31
C VAL A 197 -19.67 -5.62 18.68
N PRO A 198 -18.91 -6.69 18.97
CA PRO A 198 -17.44 -6.78 18.92
C PRO A 198 -16.89 -6.81 17.48
N VAL A 199 -15.67 -6.31 17.29
CA VAL A 199 -14.94 -6.50 16.02
C VAL A 199 -14.65 -7.99 15.86
N SER A 200 -15.04 -8.58 14.73
CA SER A 200 -15.11 -10.04 14.56
C SER A 200 -14.11 -10.63 13.56
N SER A 201 -13.43 -9.81 12.75
CA SER A 201 -12.51 -10.30 11.73
C SER A 201 -11.09 -10.51 12.28
N PRO A 202 -10.39 -11.60 11.91
CA PRO A 202 -8.98 -11.81 12.26
C PRO A 202 -8.03 -10.84 11.55
N LEU A 203 -8.49 -10.16 10.48
CA LEU A 203 -7.76 -9.15 9.72
C LEU A 203 -7.97 -7.72 10.26
N LEU A 204 -8.59 -7.57 11.43
CA LEU A 204 -8.82 -6.27 12.05
C LEU A 204 -8.29 -6.26 13.50
N PRO A 205 -7.90 -5.08 14.02
CA PRO A 205 -7.67 -4.90 15.45
C PRO A 205 -8.95 -5.22 16.24
N SER A 206 -8.82 -5.73 17.47
CA SER A 206 -9.98 -5.94 18.35
C SER A 206 -10.62 -4.66 18.90
N ILE A 207 -9.96 -3.52 18.68
CA ILE A 207 -10.44 -2.22 19.11
C ILE A 207 -11.08 -1.55 17.90
N ARG A 208 -12.31 -1.05 18.10
CA ARG A 208 -13.00 -0.24 17.10
C ARG A 208 -12.12 0.95 16.70
N PRO A 209 -11.98 1.28 15.40
CA PRO A 209 -11.24 2.46 15.01
C PRO A 209 -11.89 3.71 15.61
N GLY A 210 -11.08 4.75 15.82
CA GLY A 210 -11.58 6.06 16.24
C GLY A 210 -12.53 6.69 15.23
N LYS A 211 -13.01 7.89 15.53
CA LYS A 211 -13.86 8.69 14.64
C LYS A 211 -13.25 8.82 13.24
N ASN A 212 -14.09 9.12 12.25
CA ASN A 212 -13.73 9.41 10.86
C ASN A 212 -13.33 8.20 9.99
N VAL A 213 -13.51 6.97 10.48
CA VAL A 213 -13.53 5.77 9.64
C VAL A 213 -14.96 5.47 9.24
N VAL A 214 -15.20 5.20 7.95
CA VAL A 214 -16.54 4.94 7.40
C VAL A 214 -16.57 3.70 6.51
N SER A 215 -17.72 3.03 6.49
CA SER A 215 -18.10 2.11 5.41
C SER A 215 -19.17 2.79 4.56
N VAL A 216 -18.81 3.18 3.34
CA VAL A 216 -19.71 3.80 2.37
C VAL A 216 -20.77 2.78 1.96
N THR A 217 -22.02 3.10 2.27
CA THR A 217 -23.19 2.31 1.86
C THR A 217 -23.86 2.96 0.65
N LYS A 218 -24.90 2.31 0.10
CA LYS A 218 -25.73 2.89 -0.96
C LYS A 218 -26.37 4.23 -0.54
N ASP A 219 -26.60 4.44 0.75
CA ASP A 219 -27.25 5.64 1.26
C ASP A 219 -26.36 6.88 1.18
N PHE A 220 -25.04 6.72 1.08
CA PHE A 220 -24.12 7.83 0.75
C PHE A 220 -24.40 8.41 -0.65
N PHE A 221 -25.07 7.64 -1.52
CA PHE A 221 -25.42 8.04 -2.88
C PHE A 221 -26.89 8.46 -3.02
N GLN A 222 -27.64 8.63 -1.93
CA GLN A 222 -29.07 8.97 -1.97
C GLN A 222 -29.35 10.35 -2.58
N SER A 223 -28.43 11.30 -2.42
CA SER A 223 -28.49 12.64 -3.03
C SER A 223 -28.08 12.66 -4.50
N LYS A 224 -27.73 11.49 -5.06
CA LYS A 224 -27.22 11.29 -6.42
C LYS A 224 -25.97 12.12 -6.74
N PRO A 225 -24.92 12.06 -5.91
CA PRO A 225 -23.70 12.83 -6.15
C PRO A 225 -23.11 12.45 -7.52
N ASN A 226 -22.70 13.45 -8.29
CA ASN A 226 -22.23 13.31 -9.69
C ASN A 226 -23.19 12.50 -10.59
N GLY A 227 -24.50 12.50 -10.29
CA GLY A 227 -25.51 11.74 -11.03
C GLY A 227 -25.54 10.23 -10.75
N ILE A 228 -24.78 9.74 -9.76
CA ILE A 228 -24.68 8.32 -9.42
C ILE A 228 -25.84 7.93 -8.50
N SER A 229 -26.72 7.04 -8.94
CA SER A 229 -27.87 6.59 -8.13
C SER A 229 -27.45 5.53 -7.12
N SER A 230 -28.00 5.58 -5.90
CA SER A 230 -27.87 4.54 -4.86
C SER A 230 -28.25 3.14 -5.35
N ASP A 231 -29.22 3.03 -6.25
CA ASP A 231 -29.62 1.76 -6.85
C ASP A 231 -28.61 1.19 -7.86
N SER A 232 -27.76 2.05 -8.43
CA SER A 232 -26.84 1.70 -9.52
C SER A 232 -25.38 1.63 -9.09
N VAL A 233 -25.03 2.21 -7.94
CA VAL A 233 -23.67 2.16 -7.41
C VAL A 233 -23.32 0.70 -7.09
N LYS A 234 -22.14 0.29 -7.53
CA LYS A 234 -21.64 -1.07 -7.41
C LYS A 234 -20.89 -1.27 -6.09
N ALA A 235 -20.82 -2.51 -5.63
CA ALA A 235 -20.15 -2.84 -4.37
C ALA A 235 -18.64 -2.53 -4.38
N ASP A 236 -17.96 -2.70 -5.52
CA ASP A 236 -16.55 -2.35 -5.69
C ASP A 236 -16.32 -0.83 -5.56
N VAL A 237 -17.21 -0.02 -6.13
CA VAL A 237 -17.23 1.45 -5.96
C VAL A 237 -17.45 1.84 -4.50
N LEU A 238 -18.35 1.15 -3.79
CA LEU A 238 -18.57 1.38 -2.35
C LEU A 238 -17.27 1.12 -1.58
N GLY A 239 -16.61 -0.02 -1.79
CA GLY A 239 -15.36 -0.36 -1.09
C GLY A 239 -14.20 0.59 -1.37
N PHE A 240 -14.02 1.00 -2.63
CA PHE A 240 -13.04 2.03 -2.99
C PHE A 240 -13.28 3.34 -2.23
N PHE A 241 -14.54 3.83 -2.21
CA PHE A 241 -14.84 5.07 -1.49
C PHE A 241 -14.81 4.91 0.02
N SER A 242 -15.11 3.73 0.59
CA SER A 242 -14.92 3.48 2.02
C SER A 242 -13.47 3.70 2.44
N LEU A 243 -12.52 3.23 1.63
CA LEU A 243 -11.09 3.44 1.85
C LEU A 243 -10.72 4.92 1.69
N VAL A 244 -11.01 5.52 0.52
CA VAL A 244 -10.63 6.91 0.20
C VAL A 244 -11.21 7.92 1.19
N ILE A 245 -12.50 7.79 1.54
CA ILE A 245 -13.15 8.70 2.50
C ILE A 245 -12.56 8.51 3.90
N SER A 246 -12.27 7.28 4.32
CA SER A 246 -11.66 7.06 5.64
C SER A 246 -10.27 7.69 5.75
N TYR A 247 -9.43 7.58 4.72
CA TYR A 247 -8.14 8.30 4.66
C TYR A 247 -8.37 9.82 4.66
N ALA A 248 -9.21 10.33 3.76
CA ALA A 248 -9.47 11.77 3.63
C ALA A 248 -9.99 12.39 4.94
N LYS A 249 -10.89 11.73 5.67
CA LYS A 249 -11.42 12.25 6.94
C LYS A 249 -10.45 12.12 8.12
N LYS A 250 -9.41 11.30 8.00
CA LYS A 250 -8.34 11.19 9.00
C LYS A 250 -7.23 12.21 8.82
N ALA A 251 -7.19 12.90 7.69
CA ALA A 251 -6.35 14.07 7.49
C ALA A 251 -6.70 15.18 8.50
N THR A 252 -5.73 16.04 8.81
CA THR A 252 -5.87 17.12 9.79
C THR A 252 -5.78 18.48 9.11
N GLU A 253 -6.22 19.55 9.78
CA GLU A 253 -6.04 20.92 9.27
C GLU A 253 -4.55 21.20 9.01
N ASN A 254 -4.26 21.67 7.81
CA ASN A 254 -2.89 21.96 7.36
C ASN A 254 -2.48 23.43 7.53
N ASP A 255 -3.34 24.28 8.09
CA ASP A 255 -3.02 25.69 8.38
C ASP A 255 -3.26 26.02 9.87
N PRO A 256 -2.21 26.19 10.69
CA PRO A 256 -0.80 26.06 10.32
C PRO A 256 -0.40 24.59 10.08
N PRO A 257 0.64 24.32 9.25
CA PRO A 257 1.15 22.96 9.03
C PRO A 257 1.55 22.27 10.34
N GLN A 258 0.98 21.10 10.59
CA GLN A 258 1.34 20.24 11.72
C GLN A 258 2.20 19.09 11.21
N TYR A 259 3.51 19.31 11.16
CA TYR A 259 4.45 18.28 10.72
C TYR A 259 4.46 17.10 11.69
N SER A 260 4.29 15.91 11.15
CA SER A 260 4.38 14.65 11.88
C SER A 260 5.48 13.78 11.28
N ASP A 261 6.17 13.04 12.13
CA ASP A 261 7.05 11.93 11.79
C ASP A 261 6.27 10.60 11.65
N VAL A 262 4.94 10.65 11.70
CA VAL A 262 4.07 9.48 11.61
C VAL A 262 3.41 9.44 10.24
N SER A 263 3.70 8.38 9.48
CA SER A 263 3.10 8.16 8.17
C SER A 263 1.55 8.07 8.25
N PRO A 264 0.82 8.54 7.21
CA PRO A 264 -0.62 8.35 7.06
C PRO A 264 -1.08 6.89 7.14
N LYS A 265 -0.17 5.92 7.03
CA LYS A 265 -0.46 4.49 7.18
C LYS A 265 -1.02 4.12 8.55
N ASN A 266 -0.82 4.96 9.55
CA ASN A 266 -1.31 4.75 10.91
C ASN A 266 -2.73 5.31 11.11
N THR A 267 -3.34 5.88 10.07
CA THR A 267 -4.68 6.47 10.16
C THR A 267 -5.79 5.41 10.29
N ILE A 268 -5.64 4.28 9.61
CA ILE A 268 -6.53 3.12 9.66
C ILE A 268 -5.73 1.81 9.55
N SER A 269 -6.32 0.69 9.96
CA SER A 269 -5.64 -0.63 9.95
C SER A 269 -5.62 -1.34 8.60
N ILE A 270 -6.22 -0.77 7.55
CA ILE A 270 -6.22 -1.33 6.20
C ILE A 270 -5.42 -0.39 5.31
N MET A 271 -4.17 -0.75 5.05
CA MET A 271 -3.27 0.04 4.24
C MET A 271 -3.22 -0.53 2.81
N PRO A 272 -3.47 0.29 1.77
CA PRO A 272 -3.24 -0.15 0.40
C PRO A 272 -1.74 -0.22 0.11
N ARG A 273 -1.25 -1.40 -0.27
CA ARG A 273 0.11 -1.59 -0.79
C ARG A 273 0.20 -1.33 -2.29
N THR A 274 -0.91 -1.51 -3.01
CA THR A 274 -1.09 -1.01 -4.38
C THR A 274 -1.45 0.48 -4.35
N GLU A 275 -0.87 1.30 -5.24
CA GLU A 275 -1.10 2.74 -5.31
C GLU A 275 -2.58 3.12 -5.61
N PHE A 276 -3.06 4.25 -5.09
CA PHE A 276 -4.46 4.64 -5.19
C PHE A 276 -4.89 4.93 -6.64
N VAL A 277 -3.99 5.40 -7.49
CA VAL A 277 -4.27 5.59 -8.92
C VAL A 277 -4.62 4.26 -9.62
N THR A 278 -3.93 3.17 -9.27
CA THR A 278 -4.22 1.82 -9.76
C THR A 278 -5.53 1.28 -9.16
N LEU A 279 -5.80 1.54 -7.87
CA LEU A 279 -7.09 1.22 -7.26
C LEU A 279 -8.25 1.93 -8.00
N TYR A 280 -8.10 3.22 -8.29
CA TYR A 280 -9.11 4.01 -8.98
C TYR A 280 -9.37 3.52 -10.40
N ALA A 281 -8.33 3.10 -11.13
CA ALA A 281 -8.46 2.57 -12.48
C ALA A 281 -9.45 1.38 -12.57
N GLN A 282 -9.54 0.56 -11.52
CA GLN A 282 -10.48 -0.57 -11.47
C GLN A 282 -11.95 -0.15 -11.38
N VAL A 283 -12.25 1.01 -10.77
CA VAL A 283 -13.63 1.47 -10.55
C VAL A 283 -14.04 2.65 -11.43
N LYS A 284 -13.09 3.37 -12.03
CA LYS A 284 -13.33 4.59 -12.84
C LYS A 284 -14.40 4.41 -13.91
N GLY A 285 -14.42 3.25 -14.59
CA GLY A 285 -15.41 2.95 -15.63
C GLY A 285 -16.86 2.85 -15.14
N ALA A 286 -17.07 2.71 -13.82
CA ALA A 286 -18.38 2.67 -13.20
C ALA A 286 -18.87 4.05 -12.71
N LEU A 287 -18.09 5.11 -12.89
CA LEU A 287 -18.42 6.47 -12.46
C LEU A 287 -18.88 7.31 -13.67
N PRO A 288 -20.21 7.42 -13.94
CA PRO A 288 -20.75 8.07 -15.14
C PRO A 288 -20.72 9.62 -15.11
N GLY A 289 -20.26 10.23 -14.03
CA GLY A 289 -20.29 11.68 -13.83
C GLY A 289 -19.23 12.43 -14.63
N SER A 290 -19.52 13.68 -15.00
CA SER A 290 -18.56 14.62 -15.60
C SER A 290 -17.84 15.50 -14.58
N ASP A 291 -18.30 15.50 -13.34
CA ASP A 291 -17.71 16.27 -12.25
C ASP A 291 -16.47 15.55 -11.69
N SER A 292 -15.54 16.31 -11.12
CA SER A 292 -14.28 15.78 -10.61
C SER A 292 -14.47 14.74 -9.51
N LEU A 293 -13.51 13.82 -9.42
CA LEU A 293 -13.43 12.84 -8.34
C LEU A 293 -13.42 13.52 -6.96
N TYR A 294 -12.72 14.64 -6.84
CA TYR A 294 -12.68 15.41 -5.60
C TYR A 294 -14.05 15.94 -5.18
N ASN A 295 -14.86 16.45 -6.12
CA ASN A 295 -16.22 16.91 -5.79
C ASN A 295 -17.11 15.76 -5.30
N LEU A 296 -16.97 14.56 -5.89
CA LEU A 296 -17.65 13.37 -5.39
C LEU A 296 -17.20 13.04 -3.96
N VAL A 297 -15.89 13.00 -3.72
CA VAL A 297 -15.31 12.78 -2.38
C VAL A 297 -15.84 13.77 -1.35
N LYS A 298 -15.93 15.06 -1.69
CA LYS A 298 -16.50 16.09 -0.81
C LYS A 298 -17.92 15.79 -0.38
N VAL A 299 -18.79 15.40 -1.33
CA VAL A 299 -20.19 15.07 -1.02
C VAL A 299 -20.29 13.80 -0.21
N LEU A 300 -19.51 12.77 -0.53
CA LEU A 300 -19.52 11.51 0.24
C LEU A 300 -18.97 11.71 1.66
N ALA A 301 -17.98 12.58 1.85
CA ALA A 301 -17.45 12.93 3.17
C ALA A 301 -18.48 13.62 4.08
N CYS A 302 -19.57 14.17 3.54
CA CYS A 302 -20.66 14.71 4.34
C CYS A 302 -21.38 13.67 5.19
N TYR A 303 -21.28 12.38 4.87
CA TYR A 303 -21.99 11.31 5.55
C TYR A 303 -21.09 10.55 6.53
N LYS A 304 -21.69 10.00 7.59
CA LYS A 304 -21.09 9.03 8.51
C LYS A 304 -22.08 7.89 8.76
N ASN A 305 -21.58 6.71 9.13
CA ASN A 305 -22.43 5.58 9.50
C ASN A 305 -23.15 5.87 10.83
N ASP A 306 -24.45 5.59 10.87
CA ASP A 306 -25.29 5.60 12.09
C ASP A 306 -26.14 4.32 12.13
N GLY A 307 -25.58 3.27 12.73
CA GLY A 307 -26.15 1.92 12.67
C GLY A 307 -26.30 1.44 11.23
N ASP A 308 -27.51 1.07 10.85
CA ASP A 308 -27.87 0.63 9.50
C ASP A 308 -28.17 1.79 8.53
N SER A 309 -28.04 3.04 9.00
CA SER A 309 -28.36 4.25 8.24
C SER A 309 -27.16 5.21 8.15
N VAL A 310 -27.38 6.40 7.58
CA VAL A 310 -26.36 7.45 7.49
C VAL A 310 -26.88 8.74 8.12
N ASP A 311 -25.98 9.44 8.80
CA ASP A 311 -26.22 10.78 9.35
C ASP A 311 -25.23 11.77 8.73
N ILE A 312 -25.50 13.06 8.88
CA ILE A 312 -24.60 14.12 8.49
C ILE A 312 -23.43 14.22 9.49
N ASP A 313 -22.23 14.24 8.94
CA ASP A 313 -21.03 14.60 9.63
C ASP A 313 -20.87 16.12 9.62
N SER A 314 -21.29 16.78 10.69
CA SER A 314 -21.31 18.23 10.81
C SER A 314 -19.92 18.87 10.75
N LEU A 315 -18.85 18.08 10.89
CA LEU A 315 -17.49 18.55 10.65
C LEU A 315 -17.25 18.85 9.16
N PHE A 316 -17.85 18.06 8.27
CA PHE A 316 -17.62 18.14 6.82
C PHE A 316 -18.81 18.71 6.03
N CYS A 317 -19.95 19.00 6.70
CA CYS A 317 -21.19 19.34 6.03
C CYS A 317 -22.08 20.30 6.82
N ASP A 318 -22.70 21.24 6.10
CA ASP A 318 -23.71 22.18 6.62
C ASP A 318 -25.15 21.85 6.14
N GLY A 319 -25.31 20.77 5.38
CA GLY A 319 -26.56 20.38 4.70
C GLY A 319 -27.40 19.37 5.45
N THR A 320 -28.35 18.73 4.74
CA THR A 320 -29.14 17.60 5.26
C THR A 320 -28.76 16.30 4.57
N VAL A 321 -29.25 15.18 5.07
CA VAL A 321 -29.01 13.85 4.48
C VAL A 321 -29.44 13.79 3.00
N GLU A 322 -30.58 14.39 2.65
CA GLU A 322 -31.13 14.42 1.29
C GLU A 322 -30.46 15.46 0.39
N ALA A 323 -29.91 16.51 0.98
CA ALA A 323 -29.27 17.63 0.29
C ALA A 323 -27.97 18.01 1.01
N PRO A 324 -26.94 17.15 0.94
CA PRO A 324 -25.67 17.41 1.60
C PRO A 324 -25.02 18.65 0.98
N LYS A 325 -24.36 19.43 1.82
CA LYS A 325 -23.64 20.63 1.41
C LYS A 325 -22.25 20.58 2.04
N PRO A 326 -21.23 20.11 1.30
CA PRO A 326 -19.85 20.12 1.80
C PRO A 326 -19.48 21.52 2.26
N ASN A 327 -18.91 21.61 3.46
CA ASN A 327 -18.36 22.87 3.97
C ASN A 327 -16.88 23.02 3.54
N ALA A 328 -16.22 24.07 4.01
CA ALA A 328 -14.84 24.37 3.63
C ALA A 328 -13.79 23.53 4.39
N TYR A 329 -14.18 22.75 5.40
CA TYR A 329 -13.24 22.01 6.26
C TYR A 329 -12.38 21.05 5.43
N ILE A 330 -13.01 20.24 4.57
CA ILE A 330 -12.29 19.26 3.73
C ILE A 330 -11.29 19.91 2.75
N ASP A 331 -11.48 21.19 2.40
CA ASP A 331 -10.57 21.89 1.49
C ASP A 331 -9.27 22.32 2.19
N GLY A 332 -9.25 22.34 3.53
CA GLY A 332 -8.11 22.78 4.36
C GLY A 332 -7.38 21.64 5.08
N ILE A 333 -7.79 20.38 4.88
CA ILE A 333 -7.16 19.24 5.53
C ILE A 333 -6.16 18.52 4.61
N GLY A 334 -5.17 17.89 5.23
CA GLY A 334 -4.19 17.07 4.56
C GLY A 334 -3.21 16.43 5.54
N TRP A 335 -2.01 16.15 5.03
CA TRP A 335 -0.90 15.60 5.80
C TRP A 335 0.31 16.48 5.59
N CYS A 336 1.08 16.72 6.65
CA CYS A 336 2.37 17.35 6.59
C CYS A 336 3.36 16.43 7.28
N LEU A 337 4.35 15.93 6.53
CA LEU A 337 5.32 14.97 7.04
C LEU A 337 6.69 15.63 7.19
N GLN A 338 7.44 15.15 8.17
CA GLN A 338 8.84 15.49 8.35
C GLN A 338 9.66 14.21 8.46
N ASP A 339 10.65 14.06 7.59
CA ASP A 339 11.68 13.03 7.73
C ASP A 339 12.56 13.39 8.94
N SER A 340 12.64 12.47 9.89
CA SER A 340 13.40 12.66 11.13
C SER A 340 14.91 12.59 10.93
N SER A 341 15.37 11.94 9.86
CA SER A 341 16.78 11.68 9.59
C SER A 341 17.51 12.88 8.95
N ASN A 342 16.87 13.57 8.01
CA ASN A 342 17.43 14.70 7.27
C ASN A 342 16.69 16.04 7.55
N GLY A 343 15.50 15.99 8.14
CA GLY A 343 14.68 17.17 8.44
C GLY A 343 13.83 17.68 7.28
N ASP A 344 13.78 16.95 6.16
CA ASP A 344 12.97 17.29 4.99
C ASP A 344 11.49 17.28 5.32
N LYS A 345 10.74 18.15 4.64
CA LYS A 345 9.34 18.46 4.95
C LYS A 345 8.54 18.61 3.69
N ASP A 346 7.36 18.01 3.68
CA ASP A 346 6.37 18.26 2.63
C ASP A 346 4.95 18.20 3.20
N CYS A 347 4.01 18.81 2.48
CA CYS A 347 2.59 18.83 2.81
C CYS A 347 1.75 18.52 1.59
N LEU A 348 0.72 17.70 1.79
CA LEU A 348 -0.25 17.32 0.77
C LEU A 348 -1.67 17.60 1.26
N LEU A 349 -2.40 18.43 0.54
CA LEU A 349 -3.84 18.59 0.75
C LEU A 349 -4.59 17.37 0.19
N VAL A 350 -5.71 17.03 0.82
CA VAL A 350 -6.60 15.97 0.30
C VAL A 350 -7.06 16.28 -1.13
N SER A 351 -7.32 17.55 -1.45
CA SER A 351 -7.71 17.98 -2.81
C SER A 351 -6.64 17.65 -3.86
N ASP A 352 -5.38 17.93 -3.56
CA ASP A 352 -4.24 17.66 -4.43
C ASP A 352 -3.98 16.15 -4.59
N TRP A 353 -4.15 15.39 -3.51
CA TRP A 353 -4.05 13.94 -3.54
C TRP A 353 -5.12 13.32 -4.46
N ILE A 354 -6.39 13.65 -4.25
CA ILE A 354 -7.49 13.11 -5.07
C ILE A 354 -7.37 13.55 -6.53
N ALA A 355 -6.91 14.78 -6.79
CA ALA A 355 -6.63 15.23 -8.15
C ALA A 355 -5.54 14.40 -8.85
N SER A 356 -4.50 13.97 -8.12
CA SER A 356 -3.44 13.12 -8.68
C SER A 356 -3.92 11.71 -9.05
N ILE A 357 -4.84 11.14 -8.25
CA ILE A 357 -5.51 9.88 -8.55
C ILE A 357 -6.35 10.02 -9.83
N GLU A 358 -7.15 11.09 -9.93
CA GLU A 358 -8.03 11.33 -11.07
C GLU A 358 -7.27 11.54 -12.39
N SER A 359 -6.13 12.25 -12.33
CA SER A 359 -5.28 12.51 -13.49
C SER A 359 -4.51 11.29 -13.98
N GLY A 360 -4.42 10.22 -13.19
CA GLY A 360 -3.63 9.04 -13.55
C GLY A 360 -2.15 9.20 -13.24
N SER A 361 -1.77 10.07 -12.29
CA SER A 361 -0.36 10.25 -11.90
C SER A 361 0.10 9.03 -11.10
N SER A 362 1.15 8.35 -11.56
CA SER A 362 1.78 7.21 -10.88
C SER A 362 3.28 7.51 -10.67
N PRO A 363 3.79 7.45 -9.42
CA PRO A 363 3.02 7.26 -8.19
C PRO A 363 2.02 8.40 -7.94
N ASP A 364 0.93 8.11 -7.21
CA ASP A 364 0.03 9.17 -6.75
C ASP A 364 0.67 9.98 -5.61
N LYS A 365 0.20 11.20 -5.38
CA LYS A 365 0.89 12.13 -4.47
C LYS A 365 0.96 11.64 -3.02
N LEU A 366 0.04 10.80 -2.55
CA LEU A 366 0.11 10.27 -1.18
C LEU A 366 1.22 9.22 -1.08
N THR A 367 1.37 8.37 -2.10
CA THR A 367 2.52 7.47 -2.22
C THR A 367 3.84 8.24 -2.24
N THR A 368 3.94 9.33 -3.02
CA THR A 368 5.15 10.19 -3.00
C THR A 368 5.40 10.83 -1.65
N LEU A 369 4.36 11.34 -0.98
CA LEU A 369 4.51 11.95 0.34
C LEU A 369 5.00 10.92 1.37
N ASP A 370 4.47 9.69 1.32
CA ASP A 370 4.79 8.62 2.26
C ASP A 370 6.25 8.15 2.19
N GLN A 371 6.91 8.33 1.03
CA GLN A 371 8.35 8.06 0.83
C GLN A 371 9.26 8.93 1.72
N LEU A 372 8.77 10.05 2.25
CA LEU A 372 9.52 10.82 3.26
C LEU A 372 9.68 10.08 4.59
N ILE A 373 8.89 9.04 4.85
CA ILE A 373 8.95 8.28 6.09
C ILE A 373 9.40 6.85 5.80
N ASP A 374 8.63 6.10 5.02
CA ASP A 374 8.95 4.70 4.71
C ASP A 374 8.40 4.18 3.38
N GLY A 375 7.48 4.90 2.72
CA GLY A 375 7.02 4.57 1.37
C GLY A 375 6.11 3.33 1.26
N GLN A 376 5.51 2.87 2.36
CA GLN A 376 4.68 1.66 2.36
C GLN A 376 3.32 1.85 1.67
N ILE A 377 2.72 3.05 1.72
CA ILE A 377 1.44 3.33 1.04
C ILE A 377 1.67 3.35 -0.47
N GLY A 378 1.12 2.36 -1.16
CA GLY A 378 1.36 2.21 -2.60
C GLY A 378 2.78 1.75 -2.94
N GLY A 379 3.58 1.26 -1.97
CA GLY A 379 4.96 0.83 -2.16
C GLY A 379 5.13 -0.32 -3.17
N LEU A 380 4.06 -1.08 -3.44
CA LEU A 380 4.03 -2.12 -4.47
C LEU A 380 3.59 -1.58 -5.84
N ASN A 381 3.54 -0.25 -6.02
CA ASN A 381 3.20 0.42 -7.26
C ASN A 381 1.86 -0.08 -7.84
N THR A 382 1.87 -0.49 -9.11
CA THR A 382 0.72 -0.99 -9.87
C THR A 382 0.43 -2.48 -9.64
N ALA A 383 1.11 -3.14 -8.69
CA ALA A 383 0.98 -4.58 -8.49
C ALA A 383 -0.47 -4.98 -8.15
N LEU A 384 -0.91 -6.06 -8.79
CA LEU A 384 -2.21 -6.70 -8.59
C LEU A 384 -2.02 -8.21 -8.63
N GLU A 385 -2.83 -8.93 -7.87
CA GLU A 385 -2.90 -10.40 -7.94
C GLU A 385 -4.33 -10.85 -8.22
N ASN A 386 -4.48 -12.10 -8.65
CA ASN A 386 -5.77 -12.66 -8.97
C ASN A 386 -6.48 -13.18 -7.73
N VAL A 387 -7.80 -13.02 -7.67
CA VAL A 387 -8.63 -13.82 -6.76
C VAL A 387 -8.40 -15.30 -7.04
N VAL A 388 -8.31 -16.11 -5.99
CA VAL A 388 -8.01 -17.56 -6.03
C VAL A 388 -8.87 -18.27 -7.08
N ASP A 389 -8.21 -19.07 -7.91
CA ASP A 389 -8.83 -19.82 -9.02
C ASP A 389 -9.60 -18.95 -10.03
N THR A 390 -9.14 -17.72 -10.28
CA THR A 390 -9.70 -16.82 -11.29
C THR A 390 -8.61 -16.04 -12.03
N THR A 391 -9.05 -15.19 -12.96
CA THR A 391 -8.23 -14.14 -13.59
C THR A 391 -8.69 -12.74 -13.17
N ARG A 392 -9.46 -12.61 -12.08
CA ARG A 392 -9.92 -11.32 -11.57
C ARG A 392 -8.78 -10.71 -10.77
N ALA A 393 -8.05 -9.77 -11.37
CA ALA A 393 -7.04 -8.99 -10.68
C ALA A 393 -7.67 -8.07 -9.63
N VAL A 394 -7.07 -7.99 -8.45
CA VAL A 394 -7.48 -7.15 -7.31
C VAL A 394 -6.24 -6.54 -6.63
N PRO A 395 -6.37 -5.41 -5.92
CA PRO A 395 -5.24 -4.76 -5.25
C PRO A 395 -4.76 -5.53 -4.02
N LEU A 396 -3.52 -5.26 -3.62
CA LEU A 396 -2.91 -5.76 -2.39
C LEU A 396 -3.10 -4.76 -1.24
N PHE A 397 -3.40 -5.31 -0.08
CA PHE A 397 -3.61 -4.57 1.16
C PHE A 397 -2.82 -5.22 2.29
N GLU A 398 -2.29 -4.38 3.17
CA GLU A 398 -1.71 -4.79 4.44
C GLU A 398 -2.68 -4.48 5.58
N PHE A 399 -2.95 -5.49 6.41
CA PHE A 399 -3.81 -5.43 7.58
C PHE A 399 -2.94 -5.28 8.82
N ARG A 400 -2.97 -4.09 9.41
CA ARG A 400 -2.02 -3.62 10.41
C ARG A 400 -2.63 -3.58 11.81
N ASN A 401 -1.77 -3.43 12.82
CA ASN A 401 -2.16 -3.30 14.22
C ASN A 401 -3.05 -4.45 14.73
N LEU A 402 -2.84 -5.65 14.19
CA LEU A 402 -3.55 -6.83 14.67
C LEU A 402 -3.08 -7.14 16.11
N ILE A 403 -3.93 -7.83 16.88
CA ILE A 403 -3.59 -8.20 18.25
C ILE A 403 -2.21 -8.86 18.28
N GLY A 404 -1.34 -8.38 19.16
CA GLY A 404 -0.06 -9.01 19.42
C GLY A 404 -0.23 -10.42 20.00
N ILE A 405 0.53 -11.38 19.47
CA ILE A 405 0.40 -12.80 19.79
C ILE A 405 1.69 -13.36 20.39
N LYS A 406 1.58 -14.51 21.04
CA LYS A 406 2.74 -15.28 21.50
C LYS A 406 3.19 -16.28 20.44
N ALA A 407 4.40 -16.78 20.59
CA ALA A 407 4.98 -17.79 19.70
C ALA A 407 4.05 -19.00 19.50
N ALA A 408 3.40 -19.47 20.57
CA ALA A 408 2.49 -20.63 20.53
C ALA A 408 1.24 -20.41 19.66
N ASP A 409 0.86 -19.15 19.43
CA ASP A 409 -0.37 -18.77 18.73
C ASP A 409 -0.12 -18.41 17.26
N MET A 410 1.14 -18.18 16.84
CA MET A 410 1.53 -17.74 15.49
C MET A 410 0.86 -18.54 14.37
N SER A 411 0.98 -19.87 14.41
CA SER A 411 0.40 -20.74 13.40
C SER A 411 -1.13 -20.63 13.32
N SER A 412 -1.81 -20.64 14.47
CA SER A 412 -3.27 -20.51 14.51
C SER A 412 -3.76 -19.12 14.07
N LYS A 413 -2.99 -18.07 14.36
CA LYS A 413 -3.34 -16.70 13.96
C LYS A 413 -3.24 -16.53 12.45
N VAL A 414 -2.20 -17.09 11.84
CA VAL A 414 -2.02 -17.09 10.38
C VAL A 414 -3.08 -17.91 9.68
N ASP A 415 -3.40 -19.11 10.18
CA ASP A 415 -4.49 -19.94 9.63
C ASP A 415 -5.82 -19.17 9.64
N ASN A 416 -6.18 -18.53 10.77
CA ASN A 416 -7.41 -17.74 10.85
C ASN A 416 -7.44 -16.56 9.86
N ALA A 417 -6.32 -15.87 9.67
CA ALA A 417 -6.21 -14.79 8.69
C ALA A 417 -6.37 -15.32 7.25
N GLU A 418 -5.67 -16.41 6.91
CA GLU A 418 -5.75 -17.06 5.61
C GLU A 418 -7.19 -17.55 5.31
N GLN A 419 -7.87 -18.18 6.29
CA GLN A 419 -9.25 -18.61 6.11
C GLN A 419 -10.22 -17.45 5.87
N GLU A 420 -10.03 -16.30 6.52
CA GLU A 420 -10.85 -15.11 6.27
C GLU A 420 -10.60 -14.53 4.86
N ILE A 421 -9.35 -14.55 4.39
CA ILE A 421 -9.00 -14.15 3.01
C ILE A 421 -9.65 -15.11 2.00
N ILE A 422 -9.54 -16.42 2.20
CA ILE A 422 -10.17 -17.45 1.35
C ILE A 422 -11.69 -17.25 1.30
N LYS A 423 -12.33 -16.95 2.44
CA LYS A 423 -13.76 -16.65 2.50
C LYS A 423 -14.12 -15.48 1.58
N TYR A 424 -13.37 -14.38 1.62
CA TYR A 424 -13.60 -13.24 0.73
C TYR A 424 -13.31 -13.55 -0.74
N HIS A 425 -12.27 -14.34 -1.03
CA HIS A 425 -11.97 -14.80 -2.39
C HIS A 425 -13.11 -15.63 -2.98
N ASN A 426 -13.70 -16.51 -2.18
CA ASN A 426 -14.86 -17.31 -2.58
C ASN A 426 -16.12 -16.47 -2.75
N GLN A 427 -16.38 -15.54 -1.81
CA GLN A 427 -17.57 -14.67 -1.84
C GLN A 427 -17.54 -13.69 -3.02
N TYR A 428 -16.38 -13.13 -3.33
CA TYR A 428 -16.19 -12.10 -4.35
C TYR A 428 -15.37 -12.58 -5.55
N LYS A 429 -15.55 -13.86 -5.91
CA LYS A 429 -14.85 -14.50 -7.03
C LYS A 429 -15.07 -13.79 -8.38
N THR A 430 -16.25 -13.20 -8.57
CA THR A 430 -16.63 -12.49 -9.80
C THR A 430 -16.81 -11.01 -9.52
N ALA A 431 -16.27 -10.15 -10.39
CA ALA A 431 -16.47 -8.72 -10.29
C ALA A 431 -17.96 -8.35 -10.41
N PRO A 432 -18.44 -7.28 -9.75
CA PRO A 432 -19.83 -6.85 -9.85
C PRO A 432 -20.13 -6.53 -11.32
N GLU A 433 -21.05 -7.26 -11.93
CA GLU A 433 -21.36 -7.11 -13.35
C GLU A 433 -21.63 -5.63 -13.64
N GLN A 434 -21.00 -5.10 -14.70
CA GLN A 434 -21.58 -3.92 -15.32
C GLN A 434 -22.97 -4.38 -15.75
N GLN A 435 -24.03 -3.81 -15.19
CA GLN A 435 -25.37 -3.97 -15.72
C GLN A 435 -25.33 -3.39 -17.13
N GLY A 436 -24.84 -4.18 -18.09
CA GLY A 436 -24.81 -3.84 -19.49
C GLY A 436 -26.24 -3.47 -19.79
N LYS A 437 -26.44 -2.25 -20.31
CA LYS A 437 -27.74 -1.74 -20.73
C LYS A 437 -28.41 -2.87 -21.50
N ARG A 438 -29.25 -3.66 -20.82
CA ARG A 438 -30.07 -4.68 -21.47
C ARG A 438 -30.84 -3.83 -22.45
N LYS A 439 -30.50 -3.93 -23.73
CA LYS A 439 -31.27 -3.32 -24.80
C LYS A 439 -32.67 -3.85 -24.54
N ARG A 440 -33.51 -3.03 -23.91
CA ARG A 440 -34.92 -3.34 -23.76
C ARG A 440 -35.37 -3.42 -25.20
N ASN A 441 -35.49 -4.64 -25.71
CA ASN A 441 -36.24 -4.88 -26.92
C ASN A 441 -37.63 -4.38 -26.59
N TYR A 442 -37.88 -3.10 -26.88
CA TYR A 442 -39.21 -2.54 -26.99
C TYR A 442 -39.83 -3.23 -28.20
N GLY A 443 -40.27 -4.47 -27.97
CA GLY A 443 -41.13 -5.22 -28.87
C GLY A 443 -42.46 -4.50 -28.92
N SER A 444 -42.55 -3.57 -29.86
CA SER A 444 -43.78 -2.97 -30.29
C SER A 444 -44.71 -4.08 -30.82
N VAL A 445 -45.95 -4.06 -30.32
CA VAL A 445 -47.18 -4.17 -31.12
C VAL A 445 -47.64 -5.58 -31.56
N PHE A 446 -48.79 -5.96 -30.99
CA PHE A 446 -49.95 -6.66 -31.59
C PHE A 446 -49.74 -7.93 -32.44
N GLY A 447 -50.46 -9.00 -32.08
CA GLY A 447 -50.95 -9.96 -33.09
C GLY A 447 -51.27 -11.35 -32.55
N LYS A 448 -52.54 -11.59 -32.24
CA LYS A 448 -53.12 -12.94 -32.17
C LYS A 448 -53.06 -13.59 -33.57
N ARG A 449 -52.54 -14.82 -33.70
CA ARG A 449 -53.25 -16.01 -34.24
C ARG A 449 -52.35 -17.18 -34.65
N GLN A 450 -52.90 -18.36 -34.35
CA GLN A 450 -52.92 -19.63 -35.08
C GLN A 450 -51.65 -20.50 -35.21
N ALA A 451 -51.82 -21.72 -34.68
CA ALA A 451 -51.02 -22.89 -34.92
C ALA A 451 -51.11 -23.35 -36.39
N ILE A 452 -49.96 -23.68 -36.96
CA ILE A 452 -49.82 -24.53 -38.16
C ILE A 452 -48.73 -25.58 -37.86
N PRO A 453 -48.98 -26.87 -38.11
CA PRO A 453 -47.99 -27.92 -37.92
C PRO A 453 -47.12 -28.12 -39.17
N GLY A 454 -45.84 -28.41 -38.94
CA GLY A 454 -44.99 -29.21 -39.83
C GLY A 454 -44.26 -28.45 -40.94
N CYS A 455 -43.01 -28.05 -40.66
CA CYS A 455 -42.00 -27.89 -41.70
C CYS A 455 -40.64 -28.39 -41.18
N LEU A 456 -40.10 -29.42 -41.84
CA LEU A 456 -38.77 -29.97 -41.59
C LEU A 456 -37.72 -28.93 -42.00
N ILE A 457 -37.00 -28.38 -41.03
CA ILE A 457 -35.85 -27.50 -41.27
C ILE A 457 -34.59 -28.35 -41.08
N THR A 458 -33.89 -28.61 -42.18
CA THR A 458 -32.48 -29.05 -42.18
C THR A 458 -31.64 -28.03 -41.41
N ALA A 459 -30.99 -28.49 -40.34
CA ALA A 459 -30.15 -27.66 -39.47
C ALA A 459 -29.04 -26.97 -40.28
N ALA A 460 -29.01 -25.64 -40.22
CA ALA A 460 -27.87 -24.86 -40.69
C ALA A 460 -26.65 -25.21 -39.83
N PRO A 461 -25.45 -25.38 -40.43
CA PRO A 461 -24.23 -25.66 -39.69
C PRO A 461 -24.00 -24.57 -38.63
N ALA A 462 -23.65 -25.01 -37.43
CA ALA A 462 -23.36 -24.10 -36.31
C ALA A 462 -22.30 -23.07 -36.73
N PRO A 463 -22.49 -21.78 -36.46
CA PRO A 463 -21.48 -20.77 -36.74
C PRO A 463 -20.19 -21.12 -36.01
N ALA A 464 -19.06 -20.99 -36.73
CA ALA A 464 -17.74 -21.22 -36.15
C ALA A 464 -17.54 -20.31 -34.92
N PRO A 465 -16.88 -20.80 -33.85
CA PRO A 465 -16.67 -20.01 -32.64
C PRO A 465 -15.86 -18.76 -32.97
N THR A 466 -16.36 -17.59 -32.55
CA THR A 466 -15.63 -16.33 -32.64
C THR A 466 -14.39 -16.40 -31.73
N PRO A 467 -13.18 -16.11 -32.24
CA PRO A 467 -11.99 -16.10 -31.42
C PRO A 467 -12.04 -14.96 -30.39
N THR A 468 -11.67 -15.25 -29.15
CA THR A 468 -11.41 -14.23 -28.13
C THR A 468 -9.98 -13.74 -28.27
N CYS A 469 -9.81 -12.44 -28.47
CA CYS A 469 -8.51 -11.78 -28.61
C CYS A 469 -8.37 -10.63 -27.62
N SER A 470 -7.18 -10.44 -27.05
CA SER A 470 -6.83 -9.29 -26.22
C SER A 470 -5.81 -8.41 -26.94
N LEU A 471 -5.83 -7.11 -26.65
CA LEU A 471 -4.83 -6.17 -27.14
C LEU A 471 -3.56 -6.29 -26.30
N GLN A 472 -2.43 -6.53 -26.96
CA GLN A 472 -1.09 -6.41 -26.39
C GLN A 472 -0.52 -5.04 -26.78
N ASN A 473 -0.20 -4.22 -25.79
CA ASN A 473 0.47 -2.94 -26.02
C ASN A 473 1.97 -3.15 -26.26
N GLU A 474 2.61 -2.12 -26.82
CA GLU A 474 4.07 -2.02 -26.85
C GLU A 474 4.60 -2.05 -25.42
N ASP A 475 5.60 -2.89 -25.21
CA ASP A 475 6.28 -3.08 -23.94
C ASP A 475 7.76 -3.29 -24.26
N PRO A 476 8.52 -2.19 -24.43
CA PRO A 476 9.93 -2.26 -24.79
C PRO A 476 10.77 -3.05 -23.80
N ASP A 477 10.39 -3.07 -22.52
CA ASP A 477 11.11 -3.77 -21.45
C ASP A 477 10.95 -5.29 -21.56
N GLN A 478 9.84 -5.75 -22.13
CA GLN A 478 9.60 -7.15 -22.51
C GLN A 478 10.03 -7.47 -23.96
N GLY A 479 10.71 -6.52 -24.62
CA GLY A 479 11.13 -6.61 -26.02
C GLY A 479 9.97 -6.69 -27.02
N ILE A 480 8.77 -6.22 -26.65
CA ILE A 480 7.59 -6.11 -27.52
C ILE A 480 7.61 -4.73 -28.17
N THR A 481 8.16 -4.66 -29.38
CA THR A 481 8.40 -3.38 -30.07
C THR A 481 7.20 -2.85 -30.87
N ALA A 482 6.08 -3.59 -30.91
CA ALA A 482 4.89 -3.19 -31.65
C ALA A 482 3.60 -3.76 -31.03
N ARG A 483 2.51 -3.00 -31.13
CA ARG A 483 1.18 -3.42 -30.66
C ARG A 483 0.62 -4.54 -31.54
N GLY A 484 -0.13 -5.46 -30.92
CA GLY A 484 -0.78 -6.57 -31.61
C GLY A 484 -1.97 -7.13 -30.84
N CYS A 485 -2.62 -8.14 -31.41
CA CYS A 485 -3.74 -8.83 -30.79
C CYS A 485 -3.35 -10.27 -30.47
N VAL A 486 -3.52 -10.70 -29.23
CA VAL A 486 -3.25 -12.08 -28.79
C VAL A 486 -4.55 -12.86 -28.79
N CYS A 487 -4.66 -13.84 -29.67
CA CYS A 487 -5.84 -14.69 -29.88
C CYS A 487 -5.48 -16.16 -29.57
N GLY A 488 -5.49 -16.53 -28.29
CA GLY A 488 -4.96 -17.83 -27.85
C GLY A 488 -3.44 -17.91 -28.04
N GLN A 489 -2.95 -18.86 -28.85
CA GLN A 489 -1.52 -18.99 -29.16
C GLN A 489 -1.08 -18.21 -30.41
N THR A 490 -2.00 -17.51 -31.07
CA THR A 490 -1.71 -16.75 -32.30
C THR A 490 -1.73 -15.26 -32.01
N THR A 491 -0.74 -14.54 -32.52
CA THR A 491 -0.69 -13.09 -32.50
C THR A 491 -1.05 -12.55 -33.87
N LEU A 492 -1.91 -11.53 -33.91
CA LEU A 492 -2.46 -10.93 -35.11
C LEU A 492 -2.19 -9.41 -35.12
N PRO A 493 -2.13 -8.76 -36.30
CA PRO A 493 -2.05 -7.30 -36.38
C PRO A 493 -3.30 -6.63 -35.82
N LEU A 494 -3.22 -5.31 -35.59
CA LEU A 494 -4.41 -4.53 -35.27
C LEU A 494 -5.34 -4.44 -36.50
N LEU A 495 -6.65 -4.60 -36.29
CA LEU A 495 -7.66 -4.32 -37.31
C LEU A 495 -7.71 -2.82 -37.60
N THR A 496 -7.66 -2.44 -38.88
CA THR A 496 -7.93 -1.06 -39.28
C THR A 496 -9.43 -0.80 -39.24
N VAL A 497 -9.92 -0.27 -38.11
CA VAL A 497 -11.32 0.12 -37.96
C VAL A 497 -11.45 1.63 -38.22
N ALA A 498 -12.32 2.04 -39.14
CA ALA A 498 -12.42 3.43 -39.60
C ALA A 498 -12.77 4.44 -38.48
N GLN A 499 -13.34 3.97 -37.37
CA GLN A 499 -13.65 4.76 -36.17
C GLN A 499 -13.46 3.88 -34.93
N VAL A 500 -12.27 3.94 -34.33
CA VAL A 500 -11.97 3.29 -33.06
C VAL A 500 -12.38 4.24 -31.93
N THR A 501 -13.37 3.85 -31.12
CA THR A 501 -13.76 4.55 -29.89
C THR A 501 -13.11 3.93 -28.64
N ASN A 502 -12.56 2.72 -28.79
CA ASN A 502 -11.83 1.98 -27.75
C ASN A 502 -10.80 1.09 -28.44
N ASP A 503 -9.54 1.15 -27.99
CA ASP A 503 -8.42 0.41 -28.56
C ASP A 503 -8.64 -1.11 -28.64
N ALA A 504 -9.44 -1.70 -27.75
CA ALA A 504 -9.81 -3.11 -27.80
C ALA A 504 -10.62 -3.49 -29.07
N GLN A 505 -11.28 -2.52 -29.72
CA GLN A 505 -11.97 -2.74 -31.00
C GLN A 505 -11.01 -3.12 -32.13
N SER A 506 -9.74 -2.72 -32.01
CA SER A 506 -8.68 -3.12 -32.94
C SER A 506 -8.35 -4.62 -32.86
N CYS A 507 -8.84 -5.34 -31.85
CA CYS A 507 -8.68 -6.79 -31.69
C CYS A 507 -9.99 -7.58 -31.81
N ALA A 508 -11.07 -6.97 -32.30
CA ALA A 508 -12.38 -7.62 -32.46
C ALA A 508 -12.45 -8.52 -33.71
N TYR A 509 -11.58 -9.53 -33.79
CA TYR A 509 -11.55 -10.49 -34.89
C TYR A 509 -12.82 -11.35 -34.91
N THR A 510 -13.50 -11.37 -36.06
CA THR A 510 -14.67 -12.25 -36.27
C THR A 510 -14.28 -13.64 -36.77
N ALA A 511 -13.06 -13.79 -37.29
CA ALA A 511 -12.42 -15.05 -37.64
C ALA A 511 -10.89 -14.87 -37.61
N ILE A 512 -10.14 -15.94 -37.32
CA ILE A 512 -8.68 -15.92 -37.41
C ILE A 512 -8.30 -15.89 -38.90
N PRO A 513 -7.52 -14.90 -39.38
CA PRO A 513 -7.07 -14.84 -40.76
C PRO A 513 -6.30 -16.12 -41.14
N THR A 514 -6.72 -16.80 -42.20
CA THR A 514 -6.04 -18.00 -42.71
C THR A 514 -4.76 -17.69 -43.48
N SER A 515 -4.44 -16.42 -43.71
CA SER A 515 -3.21 -15.99 -44.37
C SER A 515 -2.10 -15.76 -43.34
N GLY A 516 -0.90 -16.29 -43.61
CA GLY A 516 0.30 -16.11 -42.80
C GLY A 516 0.84 -14.68 -42.81
N ALA A 517 0.05 -13.74 -42.30
CA ALA A 517 0.52 -12.41 -41.96
C ALA A 517 1.69 -12.56 -40.98
N ALA A 518 2.79 -11.86 -41.25
CA ALA A 518 3.93 -11.87 -40.35
C ALA A 518 3.47 -11.44 -38.96
N ASN A 519 3.91 -12.18 -37.94
CA ASN A 519 3.63 -11.85 -36.55
C ASN A 519 4.12 -10.40 -36.30
N PRO A 520 3.24 -9.45 -35.96
CA PRO A 520 3.63 -8.07 -35.73
C PRO A 520 4.45 -7.92 -34.44
N ILE A 521 4.30 -8.87 -33.51
CA ILE A 521 5.06 -8.91 -32.26
C ILE A 521 6.38 -9.60 -32.55
N THR A 522 7.44 -8.80 -32.68
CA THR A 522 8.81 -9.30 -32.71
C THR A 522 9.32 -9.23 -31.28
N VAL A 523 9.68 -10.37 -30.69
CA VAL A 523 10.34 -10.41 -29.39
C VAL A 523 11.83 -10.56 -29.64
N GLU A 524 12.61 -9.54 -29.28
CA GLU A 524 14.05 -9.58 -29.50
C GLU A 524 14.67 -10.70 -28.65
N THR A 525 15.33 -11.65 -29.32
CA THR A 525 15.86 -12.84 -28.67
C THR A 525 17.38 -12.81 -28.76
N GLN A 526 18.06 -12.70 -27.61
CA GLN A 526 19.51 -12.75 -27.56
C GLN A 526 19.95 -14.17 -27.18
N THR A 527 20.81 -14.77 -28.00
CA THR A 527 21.40 -16.08 -27.69
C THR A 527 22.89 -15.91 -27.42
N TYR A 528 23.35 -16.41 -26.27
CA TYR A 528 24.76 -16.42 -25.91
C TYR A 528 25.16 -17.78 -25.34
N THR A 529 26.45 -18.10 -25.44
CA THR A 529 26.98 -19.39 -24.98
C THR A 529 27.98 -19.17 -23.85
N GLN A 530 27.78 -19.83 -22.71
CA GLN A 530 28.72 -19.81 -21.59
C GLN A 530 28.81 -21.20 -20.97
N ASN A 531 30.02 -21.70 -20.68
CA ASN A 531 30.28 -22.98 -19.99
C ASN A 531 29.37 -24.16 -20.43
N CYS A 532 29.34 -24.45 -21.73
CA CYS A 532 28.54 -25.55 -22.29
C CYS A 532 27.01 -25.41 -22.17
N GLN A 533 26.53 -24.20 -21.95
CA GLN A 533 25.12 -23.85 -22.02
C GLN A 533 24.91 -22.85 -23.15
N ALA A 534 23.84 -23.06 -23.94
CA ALA A 534 23.29 -22.06 -24.85
C ALA A 534 22.11 -21.41 -24.14
N CYS A 535 22.26 -20.14 -23.79
CA CYS A 535 21.28 -19.36 -23.04
C CYS A 535 20.56 -18.44 -24.00
N THR A 536 19.23 -18.42 -23.87
CA THR A 536 18.34 -17.57 -24.65
C THR A 536 17.67 -16.59 -23.70
N LEU A 537 17.89 -15.30 -23.92
CA LEU A 537 17.17 -14.22 -23.27
C LEU A 537 16.06 -13.78 -24.22
N VAL A 538 14.81 -13.88 -23.77
CA VAL A 538 13.63 -13.46 -24.55
C VAL A 538 13.24 -12.07 -24.05
N GLY A 539 13.22 -11.07 -24.93
CA GLY A 539 12.83 -9.70 -24.58
C GLY A 539 14.00 -8.75 -24.26
N GLY A 540 15.26 -9.17 -24.46
CA GLY A 540 16.45 -8.31 -24.25
C GLY A 540 16.77 -7.94 -22.79
N ILE A 541 15.81 -8.05 -21.86
CA ILE A 541 15.96 -7.71 -20.42
C ILE A 541 15.27 -8.74 -19.49
N ALA A 542 14.92 -9.94 -19.96
CA ALA A 542 14.36 -10.96 -19.05
C ALA A 542 15.35 -11.27 -17.90
N ASP A 543 14.87 -11.18 -16.66
CA ASP A 543 15.66 -11.33 -15.43
C ASP A 543 16.40 -12.68 -15.33
N TYR A 544 15.93 -13.69 -16.08
CA TYR A 544 16.54 -15.01 -16.09
C TYR A 544 16.66 -15.59 -17.53
N PRO A 545 17.88 -15.91 -18.00
CA PRO A 545 18.06 -16.63 -19.26
C PRO A 545 17.51 -18.06 -19.18
N THR A 546 16.85 -18.52 -20.25
CA THR A 546 16.57 -19.96 -20.40
C THR A 546 17.77 -20.64 -21.04
N CYS A 547 18.47 -21.49 -20.28
CA CYS A 547 19.69 -22.15 -20.73
C CYS A 547 19.49 -23.63 -21.04
N THR A 548 19.96 -24.07 -22.22
CA THR A 548 19.98 -25.48 -22.61
C THR A 548 21.42 -26.00 -22.67
N ARG A 549 21.67 -27.19 -22.12
CA ARG A 549 23.01 -27.80 -22.15
C ARG A 549 23.36 -28.26 -23.56
N ILE A 550 24.54 -27.86 -24.05
CA ILE A 550 25.06 -28.29 -25.35
C ILE A 550 25.57 -29.72 -25.22
N ALA A 551 24.93 -30.66 -25.94
CA ALA A 551 25.31 -32.06 -25.93
C ALA A 551 26.77 -32.26 -26.39
N GLY A 552 27.54 -33.05 -25.64
CA GLY A 552 28.96 -33.33 -25.95
C GLY A 552 29.97 -32.27 -25.48
N CYS A 553 29.51 -31.17 -24.86
CA CYS A 553 30.41 -30.16 -24.31
C CYS A 553 30.81 -30.48 -22.87
N THR A 554 32.10 -30.34 -22.55
CA THR A 554 32.67 -30.58 -21.22
C THR A 554 32.96 -29.23 -20.55
N PRO A 555 32.37 -28.89 -19.39
CA PRO A 555 32.60 -27.60 -18.74
C PRO A 555 34.08 -27.40 -18.41
N THR A 556 34.59 -26.18 -18.62
CA THR A 556 35.95 -25.82 -18.21
C THR A 556 35.99 -25.73 -16.68
N PRO A 557 36.92 -26.41 -15.97
CA PRO A 557 37.06 -26.30 -14.52
C PRO A 557 37.34 -24.86 -14.11
N THR A 558 36.56 -24.34 -13.15
CA THR A 558 36.78 -23.01 -12.58
C THR A 558 38.11 -22.97 -11.84
N THR A 559 39.00 -22.08 -12.25
CA THR A 559 40.27 -21.80 -11.57
C THR A 559 39.97 -21.23 -10.17
N PRO A 560 40.66 -21.68 -9.10
CA PRO A 560 40.44 -21.13 -7.76
C PRO A 560 40.81 -19.65 -7.69
N PRO A 561 40.10 -18.84 -6.87
CA PRO A 561 40.37 -17.41 -6.74
C PRO A 561 41.77 -17.16 -6.16
N PRO A 562 42.45 -16.07 -6.57
CA PRO A 562 43.78 -15.73 -6.07
C PRO A 562 43.74 -15.34 -4.58
N SER A 563 44.71 -15.86 -3.82
CA SER A 563 44.92 -15.60 -2.39
C SER A 563 45.07 -14.10 -2.09
N PRO A 564 44.50 -13.57 -0.98
CA PRO A 564 44.62 -12.17 -0.63
C PRO A 564 46.05 -11.79 -0.20
N ASN A 565 46.52 -10.66 -0.71
CA ASN A 565 47.81 -10.04 -0.35
C ASN A 565 47.83 -9.51 1.10
N PRO A 566 49.02 -9.39 1.72
CA PRO A 566 49.17 -8.95 3.12
C PRO A 566 48.89 -7.43 3.30
N PRO A 567 48.50 -7.00 4.52
CA PRO A 567 48.09 -5.63 4.78
C PRO A 567 49.27 -4.64 4.78
N ALA A 568 48.99 -3.41 4.32
CA ALA A 568 49.89 -2.27 4.31
C ALA A 568 50.19 -1.75 5.73
N PRO A 569 51.35 -1.09 5.95
CA PRO A 569 51.80 -0.68 7.28
C PRO A 569 51.01 0.51 7.86
N LEU A 570 50.77 0.43 9.17
CA LEU A 570 50.18 1.46 10.01
C LEU A 570 51.02 2.75 10.04
N CYS A 571 50.38 3.90 9.79
CA CYS A 571 50.92 5.22 10.13
C CYS A 571 50.37 5.67 11.50
N SER A 572 51.30 5.97 12.40
CA SER A 572 51.09 6.51 13.75
C SER A 572 50.69 7.98 13.70
N ALA A 573 49.66 8.36 14.45
CA ALA A 573 49.28 9.75 14.68
C ALA A 573 50.29 10.46 15.60
N GLY A 574 50.79 11.61 15.15
CA GLY A 574 51.61 12.54 15.92
C GLY A 574 50.83 13.81 16.28
N PHE A 575 51.02 14.27 17.52
CA PHE A 575 50.47 15.48 18.14
C PHE A 575 51.20 16.78 17.73
N TYR A 576 50.52 17.93 17.97
CA TYR A 576 50.88 19.39 17.95
C TYR A 576 50.24 20.19 16.81
N GLY A 577 49.57 21.35 17.00
CA GLY A 577 49.22 22.22 18.14
C GLY A 577 48.34 23.39 17.61
N THR A 578 47.37 23.87 18.40
CA THR A 578 47.24 25.23 19.03
C THR A 578 46.79 26.45 18.19
N ASP A 579 45.83 27.20 18.79
CA ASP A 579 45.33 28.58 18.57
C ASP A 579 44.29 28.85 17.45
N THR A 580 43.25 29.68 17.58
CA THR A 580 42.91 30.78 18.54
C THR A 580 41.38 31.06 18.58
N SER A 581 40.87 31.32 19.79
CA SER A 581 39.90 32.34 20.27
C SER A 581 38.65 32.84 19.49
N CYS A 582 37.55 32.86 20.28
CA CYS A 582 36.48 33.88 20.44
C CYS A 582 35.16 33.77 19.66
N GLY A 583 34.04 33.57 20.39
CA GLY A 583 32.75 34.17 20.02
C GLY A 583 31.44 33.52 20.47
N ASN A 584 31.03 33.80 21.71
CA ASN A 584 29.64 33.91 22.21
C ASN A 584 28.81 32.69 22.65
N ASN A 585 28.49 32.75 23.94
CA ASN A 585 27.55 31.97 24.74
C ASN A 585 26.08 32.25 24.40
N SER A 586 25.25 31.20 24.48
CA SER A 586 23.87 31.27 24.97
C SER A 586 23.54 29.92 25.62
N ILE A 587 23.69 29.84 26.94
CA ILE A 587 23.22 28.70 27.74
C ILE A 587 21.74 28.96 28.07
N ILE A 588 20.83 28.21 27.47
CA ILE A 588 19.45 28.08 27.95
C ILE A 588 19.46 26.95 28.97
N VAL A 589 19.35 27.31 30.25
CA VAL A 589 19.01 26.36 31.33
C VAL A 589 17.50 26.11 31.24
N VAL A 590 17.10 24.95 30.75
CA VAL A 590 15.72 24.46 30.92
C VAL A 590 15.60 23.88 32.32
N ALA A 591 15.04 24.67 33.24
CA ALA A 591 14.62 24.19 34.55
C ALA A 591 13.43 23.23 34.37
N ARG A 592 13.58 21.97 34.81
CA ARG A 592 12.47 21.02 34.96
C ARG A 592 11.65 21.42 36.19
N CYS A 593 10.41 21.88 36.00
CA CYS A 593 9.43 21.94 37.06
C CYS A 593 8.86 20.53 37.29
N GLN A 594 9.15 19.93 38.44
CA GLN A 594 8.46 18.75 38.95
C GLN A 594 7.18 19.20 39.65
N LEU A 595 6.03 18.77 39.13
CA LEU A 595 4.75 18.88 39.82
C LEU A 595 4.60 17.65 40.73
N VAL A 596 4.58 17.85 42.05
CA VAL A 596 4.24 16.81 43.03
C VAL A 596 2.78 17.00 43.42
N ILE A 597 1.91 16.04 43.07
CA ILE A 597 0.55 15.96 43.63
C ILE A 597 0.57 14.90 44.72
N GLU A 598 0.32 15.35 45.95
CA GLU A 598 0.19 14.52 47.13
C GLU A 598 -1.27 14.04 47.26
N GLN A 599 -1.51 12.73 47.08
CA GLN A 599 -2.71 12.08 47.61
C GLN A 599 -2.32 10.88 48.48
N GLN A 600 -2.61 11.04 49.76
CA GLN A 600 -2.75 10.06 50.85
C GLN A 600 -2.30 8.61 50.56
N GLY A 601 -1.02 8.36 50.86
CA GLY A 601 -0.61 7.21 51.66
C GLY A 601 -0.90 5.81 51.11
N LYS A 602 -0.10 5.37 50.14
CA LYS A 602 0.37 3.97 50.00
C LYS A 602 1.50 3.93 48.96
N TRP A 603 2.65 3.39 49.37
CA TRP A 603 3.79 3.19 48.47
C TRP A 603 3.61 1.87 47.72
N GLY A 604 3.38 1.96 46.41
CA GLY A 604 3.53 0.87 45.45
C GLY A 604 4.31 1.40 44.25
N ARG A 605 5.36 0.69 43.83
CA ARG A 605 6.13 1.04 42.65
C ARG A 605 5.41 0.42 41.45
N TYR A 606 4.78 1.26 40.63
CA TYR A 606 4.28 0.90 39.31
C TYR A 606 5.08 1.73 38.31
N ASP A 607 5.80 1.05 37.42
CA ASP A 607 6.40 1.65 36.24
C ASP A 607 5.31 1.65 35.15
N GLU A 608 4.59 2.77 35.02
CA GLU A 608 3.68 3.02 33.88
C GLU A 608 4.30 4.10 32.98
N THR A 609 4.15 3.92 31.67
CA THR A 609 4.70 4.84 30.67
C THR A 609 3.73 6.00 30.40
N ALA A 610 4.21 7.08 29.78
CA ALA A 610 3.37 8.25 29.45
C ALA A 610 2.21 7.91 28.48
N GLU A 611 2.34 6.84 27.70
CA GLU A 611 1.26 6.28 26.86
C GLU A 611 0.06 5.78 27.69
N ASP A 612 0.30 5.10 28.82
CA ASP A 612 -0.74 4.45 29.64
C ASP A 612 -1.68 5.47 30.32
N VAL A 613 -1.16 6.66 30.61
CA VAL A 613 -1.92 7.75 31.24
C VAL A 613 -2.77 8.50 30.21
N ARG A 614 -2.29 8.62 28.97
CA ARG A 614 -3.01 9.36 27.90
C ARG A 614 -4.29 8.64 27.48
N HIS A 615 -4.28 7.31 27.42
CA HIS A 615 -5.47 6.52 27.09
C HIS A 615 -6.58 6.57 28.15
N ARG A 616 -6.25 6.95 29.39
CA ARG A 616 -7.21 6.97 30.51
C ARG A 616 -7.95 8.31 30.64
N PHE A 617 -7.48 9.38 29.99
CA PHE A 617 -8.08 10.71 30.09
C PHE A 617 -9.04 11.09 28.94
N GLU A 618 -9.10 10.28 27.87
CA GLU A 618 -9.96 10.58 26.70
C GLU A 618 -11.35 9.90 26.73
N SER A 619 -11.79 9.38 27.87
CA SER A 619 -13.16 8.87 28.05
C SER A 619 -13.89 9.48 29.26
N GLU A 620 -14.16 10.78 29.22
CA GLU A 620 -15.20 11.38 30.06
C GLU A 620 -16.53 11.47 29.28
N GLU A 621 -17.20 10.33 29.10
CA GLU A 621 -18.64 10.33 28.82
C GLU A 621 -19.31 8.99 29.23
N SER A 622 -19.28 8.66 30.52
CA SER A 622 -20.22 7.70 31.12
C SER A 622 -20.31 7.85 32.64
N LYS A 623 -20.74 9.02 33.11
CA LYS A 623 -21.37 9.13 34.43
C LYS A 623 -22.86 8.88 34.22
N ASP A 624 -23.26 7.63 34.41
CA ASP A 624 -24.61 7.16 34.82
C ASP A 624 -24.80 5.68 34.44
N LEU A 625 -24.06 4.75 35.08
CA LEU A 625 -24.49 3.34 35.18
C LEU A 625 -23.70 2.52 36.23
N ILE A 626 -23.53 3.02 37.46
CA ILE A 626 -23.10 2.17 38.58
C ILE A 626 -23.97 2.49 39.80
N VAL A 627 -25.22 2.04 39.76
CA VAL A 627 -25.99 1.68 40.95
C VAL A 627 -26.80 0.44 40.59
N ALA A 628 -26.41 -0.69 41.17
CA ALA A 628 -27.16 -1.94 41.39
C ALA A 628 -26.39 -3.18 40.92
N ASN A 629 -25.64 -3.78 41.84
CA ASN A 629 -25.70 -5.21 42.19
C ASN A 629 -24.41 -5.64 42.87
N PHE A 630 -24.36 -5.44 44.19
CA PHE A 630 -23.56 -6.24 45.10
C PHE A 630 -24.50 -6.75 46.19
N GLU A 631 -25.20 -7.86 45.92
CA GLU A 631 -25.74 -8.73 46.96
C GLU A 631 -25.53 -10.21 46.58
N SER A 632 -24.75 -10.88 47.43
CA SER A 632 -24.63 -12.32 47.68
C SER A 632 -23.69 -13.19 46.84
N LEU A 633 -22.70 -13.72 47.59
CA LEU A 633 -21.79 -14.88 47.41
C LEU A 633 -20.53 -14.70 46.58
#